data_AF-A0A0C2DAW0-F1
#
_entry.id   AF-A0A0C2DAW0-F1
#
_cell.length_a   1.000
_cell.length_b   1.000
_cell.length_c   1.000
_cell.angle_alpha   90.00
_cell.angle_beta   90.00
_cell.angle_gamma   90.00
#
_symmetry.space_group_name_H-M   'P 1'
#
loop_
_entity.id
_entity.type
_entity.pdbx_description
1 polymer ?
#
loop_
_entity_poly.entity_id
_entity_poly.type
_entity_poly.pdbx_seq_one_letter_code
_entity_poly.pdbx_strand_id
1 'polypeptide(L)'
;MEKMISALRDKRSQEIRHELEADKRERSIVISGLEEWGIDRPRLERQSHLEESVAGILDALKVDCLPEVTYRMGKFNDLRPLLVTVILPFKSHWSLALSNAHLLRRTKFGHIYVHRSMTLAERTREYELRQEARARNEGKPTREWVVYRGPNISDNELIGGLPHFAYRADRQLAKGGGVCCLVKDHFCVIPARVRTNVTADLLCLDIFSLSTTKSLRLVIVYRPPSSKAEDDKLTEVIFDLGSVASDA
;
A
#
# COMPACT_ATOMS: atom_id res chain seq x y z
N MET A 1 -12.42 -35.47 -31.07
CA MET A 1 -11.06 -34.92 -30.87
C MET A 1 -11.04 -33.40 -31.11
N GLU A 2 -11.60 -32.90 -32.22
CA GLU A 2 -11.67 -31.46 -32.55
C GLU A 2 -12.35 -30.58 -31.49
N LYS A 3 -13.49 -31.01 -30.92
CA LYS A 3 -14.17 -30.26 -29.84
C LYS A 3 -13.30 -30.07 -28.59
N MET A 4 -12.47 -31.05 -28.27
CA MET A 4 -11.58 -31.00 -27.10
C MET A 4 -10.38 -30.08 -27.35
N ILE A 5 -9.84 -30.08 -28.57
CA ILE A 5 -8.76 -29.17 -28.99
C ILE A 5 -9.27 -27.71 -29.02
N SER A 6 -10.50 -27.48 -29.50
CA SER A 6 -11.14 -26.15 -29.48
C SER A 6 -11.30 -25.64 -28.04
N ALA A 7 -11.87 -26.46 -27.14
CA ALA A 7 -12.07 -26.07 -25.75
C ALA A 7 -10.75 -25.73 -25.03
N LEU A 8 -9.67 -26.45 -25.31
CA LEU A 8 -8.34 -26.16 -24.77
C LEU A 8 -7.76 -24.85 -25.30
N ARG A 9 -7.96 -24.54 -26.59
CA ARG A 9 -7.53 -23.28 -27.20
C ARG A 9 -8.31 -22.09 -26.61
N ASP A 10 -9.60 -22.25 -26.40
CA ASP A 10 -10.46 -21.20 -25.81
C ASP A 10 -10.07 -20.94 -24.36
N LYS A 11 -9.87 -22.00 -23.56
CA LYS A 11 -9.41 -21.88 -22.17
C LYS A 11 -8.08 -21.14 -22.07
N ARG A 12 -7.09 -21.54 -22.88
CA ARG A 12 -5.78 -20.87 -22.92
C ARG A 12 -5.90 -19.39 -23.33
N SER A 13 -6.78 -19.09 -24.29
CA SER A 13 -7.01 -17.71 -24.73
C SER A 13 -7.65 -16.85 -23.64
N GLN A 14 -8.54 -17.45 -22.84
CA GLN A 14 -9.15 -16.79 -21.69
C GLN A 14 -8.12 -16.53 -20.57
N GLU A 15 -7.26 -17.50 -20.28
CA GLU A 15 -6.18 -17.36 -19.29
C GLU A 15 -5.23 -16.22 -19.65
N ILE A 16 -4.74 -16.18 -20.90
CA ILE A 16 -3.87 -15.10 -21.40
C ILE A 16 -4.54 -13.73 -21.27
N ARG A 17 -5.83 -13.61 -21.61
CA ARG A 17 -6.58 -12.36 -21.46
C ARG A 17 -6.68 -11.94 -19.99
N HIS A 18 -6.93 -12.89 -19.10
CA HIS A 18 -7.04 -12.61 -17.67
C HIS A 18 -5.71 -12.13 -17.08
N GLU A 19 -4.60 -12.76 -17.45
CA GLU A 19 -3.25 -12.35 -17.05
C GLU A 19 -2.90 -10.94 -17.57
N LEU A 20 -3.22 -10.64 -18.82
CA LEU A 20 -2.97 -9.32 -19.39
C LEU A 20 -3.79 -8.22 -18.70
N GLU A 21 -5.07 -8.48 -18.41
CA GLU A 21 -5.92 -7.54 -17.68
C GLU A 21 -5.48 -7.39 -16.22
N ALA A 22 -4.95 -8.44 -15.61
CA ALA A 22 -4.36 -8.37 -14.27
C ALA A 22 -3.10 -7.50 -14.27
N ASP A 23 -2.17 -7.71 -15.22
CA ASP A 23 -0.95 -6.89 -15.36
C ASP A 23 -1.27 -5.41 -15.57
N LYS A 24 -2.18 -5.10 -16.50
CA LYS A 24 -2.65 -3.73 -16.72
C LYS A 24 -3.23 -3.13 -15.43
N ARG A 25 -4.06 -3.88 -14.71
CA ARG A 25 -4.68 -3.42 -13.46
C ARG A 25 -3.65 -3.14 -12.38
N GLU A 26 -2.61 -3.96 -12.25
CA GLU A 26 -1.52 -3.76 -11.29
C GLU A 26 -0.71 -2.48 -11.53
N ARG A 27 -0.69 -1.99 -12.77
CA ARG A 27 -0.05 -0.73 -13.15
C ARG A 27 -1.04 0.43 -13.35
N SER A 28 -2.32 0.20 -13.05
CA SER A 28 -3.38 1.19 -13.25
C SER A 28 -3.70 1.98 -11.99
N ILE A 29 -3.77 3.29 -12.13
CA ILE A 29 -4.36 4.19 -11.14
C ILE A 29 -5.72 4.69 -11.64
N VAL A 30 -6.59 5.05 -10.69
CA VAL A 30 -7.89 5.66 -10.92
C VAL A 30 -7.89 7.04 -10.29
N ILE A 31 -8.17 8.06 -11.08
CA ILE A 31 -8.26 9.46 -10.66
C ILE A 31 -9.73 9.85 -10.55
N SER A 32 -10.08 10.54 -9.48
CA SER A 32 -11.42 11.08 -9.23
C SER A 32 -11.37 12.57 -8.93
N GLY A 33 -12.43 13.30 -9.30
CA GLY A 33 -12.52 14.74 -9.12
C GLY A 33 -11.89 15.56 -10.26
N LEU A 34 -11.41 14.93 -11.34
CA LEU A 34 -10.92 15.65 -12.51
C LEU A 34 -12.09 16.12 -13.37
N GLU A 35 -12.29 17.43 -13.45
CA GLU A 35 -13.38 18.08 -14.19
C GLU A 35 -13.47 17.62 -15.64
N GLU A 36 -14.70 17.56 -16.16
CA GLU A 36 -14.97 17.24 -17.56
C GLU A 36 -14.67 18.46 -18.43
N TRP A 37 -14.02 18.24 -19.57
CA TRP A 37 -13.88 19.28 -20.58
C TRP A 37 -15.06 19.15 -21.54
N GLY A 38 -16.10 19.96 -21.27
CA GLY A 38 -17.45 20.01 -21.87
C GLY A 38 -17.74 19.09 -23.07
N ILE A 39 -18.86 18.36 -23.00
CA ILE A 39 -19.22 17.32 -23.99
C ILE A 39 -19.34 17.84 -25.44
N ASP A 40 -19.62 19.13 -25.59
CA ASP A 40 -19.77 19.81 -26.88
C ASP A 40 -18.45 19.98 -27.65
N ARG A 41 -17.31 19.67 -27.02
CA ARG A 41 -15.99 19.76 -27.65
C ARG A 41 -15.65 18.52 -28.49
N PRO A 42 -14.89 18.70 -29.60
CA PRO A 42 -14.40 17.58 -30.40
C PRO A 42 -13.65 16.53 -29.58
N ARG A 43 -13.85 15.26 -29.92
CA ARG A 43 -13.26 14.12 -29.18
C ARG A 43 -11.74 14.22 -29.04
N LEU A 44 -11.04 14.60 -30.12
CA LEU A 44 -9.59 14.67 -30.13
C LEU A 44 -9.09 15.70 -29.12
N GLU A 45 -9.67 16.90 -29.15
CA GLU A 45 -9.30 17.96 -28.22
C GLU A 45 -9.59 17.54 -26.77
N ARG A 46 -10.75 16.88 -26.50
CA ARG A 46 -11.08 16.35 -25.16
C ARG A 46 -10.07 15.35 -24.65
N GLN A 47 -9.56 14.49 -25.54
CA GLN A 47 -8.53 13.53 -25.20
C GLN A 47 -7.20 14.23 -24.90
N SER A 48 -6.78 15.19 -25.73
CA SER A 48 -5.55 15.95 -25.51
C SER A 48 -5.57 16.73 -24.19
N HIS A 49 -6.68 17.41 -23.88
CA HIS A 49 -6.85 18.10 -22.60
C HIS A 49 -6.79 17.15 -21.40
N LEU A 50 -7.39 15.96 -21.53
CA LEU A 50 -7.33 14.93 -20.50
C LEU A 50 -5.90 14.45 -20.26
N GLU A 51 -5.15 14.17 -21.33
CA GLU A 51 -3.76 13.73 -21.25
C GLU A 51 -2.86 14.80 -20.63
N GLU A 52 -3.03 16.07 -21.02
CA GLU A 52 -2.31 17.21 -20.43
C GLU A 52 -2.62 17.38 -18.94
N SER A 53 -3.90 17.25 -18.57
CA SER A 53 -4.32 17.30 -17.17
C SER A 53 -3.72 16.17 -16.34
N VAL A 54 -3.68 14.95 -16.89
CA VAL A 54 -3.07 13.79 -16.23
C VAL A 54 -1.56 13.95 -16.12
N ALA A 55 -0.88 14.47 -17.14
CA ALA A 55 0.56 14.77 -17.08
C ALA A 55 0.87 15.75 -15.93
N GLY A 56 0.11 16.84 -15.82
CA GLY A 56 0.28 17.78 -14.71
C GLY A 56 0.03 17.17 -13.33
N ILE A 57 -0.88 16.20 -13.21
CA ILE A 57 -1.08 15.44 -11.97
C ILE A 57 0.14 14.56 -11.68
N LEU A 58 0.68 13.85 -12.68
CA LEU A 58 1.86 13.00 -12.51
C LEU A 58 3.10 13.82 -12.13
N ASP A 59 3.27 15.01 -12.69
CA ASP A 59 4.31 15.96 -12.29
C ASP A 59 4.17 16.36 -10.81
N ALA A 60 2.95 16.68 -10.38
CA ALA A 60 2.66 17.00 -8.97
C ALA A 60 2.91 15.80 -8.04
N LEU A 61 2.74 14.58 -8.54
CA LEU A 61 3.06 13.33 -7.84
C LEU A 61 4.55 12.96 -7.95
N LYS A 62 5.37 13.73 -8.69
CA LYS A 62 6.78 13.44 -8.98
C LYS A 62 6.97 12.07 -9.65
N VAL A 63 6.09 11.72 -10.57
CA VAL A 63 6.13 10.47 -11.35
C VAL A 63 6.60 10.82 -12.75
N ASP A 64 7.86 10.50 -13.04
CA ASP A 64 8.50 10.83 -14.33
C ASP A 64 8.18 9.76 -15.38
N CYS A 65 6.95 9.80 -15.92
CA CYS A 65 6.58 8.96 -17.05
C CYS A 65 5.40 9.51 -17.85
N LEU A 66 5.31 9.05 -19.10
CA LEU A 66 4.09 9.17 -19.90
C LEU A 66 3.24 7.92 -19.71
N PRO A 67 1.93 8.05 -19.42
CA PRO A 67 1.02 6.92 -19.39
C PRO A 67 0.95 6.17 -20.73
N GLU A 68 0.76 4.85 -20.68
CA GLU A 68 0.46 4.06 -21.87
C GLU A 68 -0.94 4.36 -22.41
N VAL A 69 -1.90 4.54 -21.49
CA VAL A 69 -3.31 4.78 -21.83
C VAL A 69 -3.95 5.65 -20.76
N THR A 70 -4.72 6.64 -21.20
CA THR A 70 -5.55 7.47 -20.34
C THR A 70 -6.97 7.55 -20.91
N TYR A 71 -7.99 7.24 -20.10
CA TYR A 71 -9.38 7.32 -20.56
C TYR A 71 -10.37 7.51 -19.40
N ARG A 72 -11.52 8.12 -19.69
CA ARG A 72 -12.64 8.24 -18.75
C ARG A 72 -13.51 6.98 -18.76
N MET A 73 -13.97 6.59 -17.58
CA MET A 73 -14.78 5.40 -17.35
C MET A 73 -16.24 5.74 -17.01
N GLY A 74 -17.16 4.96 -17.57
CA GLY A 74 -18.57 4.98 -17.20
C GLY A 74 -19.44 5.80 -18.14
N LYS A 75 -20.66 6.07 -17.68
CA LYS A 75 -21.64 6.89 -18.39
C LYS A 75 -21.60 8.31 -17.83
N PHE A 76 -21.58 9.29 -18.74
CA PHE A 76 -21.59 10.71 -18.43
C PHE A 76 -22.71 11.08 -17.44
N ASN A 77 -22.41 12.00 -16.53
CA ASN A 77 -23.30 12.47 -15.48
C ASN A 77 -22.99 13.94 -15.16
N ASP A 78 -23.96 14.82 -15.31
CA ASP A 78 -23.77 16.27 -15.08
C ASP A 78 -23.44 16.63 -13.62
N LEU A 79 -23.79 15.77 -12.67
CA LEU A 79 -23.58 16.02 -11.23
C LEU A 79 -22.18 15.63 -10.75
N ARG A 80 -21.46 14.78 -11.50
CA ARG A 80 -20.16 14.27 -11.06
C ARG A 80 -19.22 13.99 -12.23
N PRO A 81 -17.97 14.47 -12.18
CA PRO A 81 -16.97 14.10 -13.17
C PRO A 81 -16.74 12.58 -13.19
N LEU A 82 -16.45 12.04 -14.37
CA LEU A 82 -16.14 10.62 -14.53
C LEU A 82 -14.79 10.28 -13.90
N LEU A 83 -14.66 9.02 -13.51
CA LEU A 83 -13.37 8.47 -13.11
C LEU A 83 -12.46 8.36 -14.33
N VAL A 84 -11.18 8.64 -14.13
CA VAL A 84 -10.15 8.48 -15.17
C VAL A 84 -9.28 7.29 -14.80
N THR A 85 -9.12 6.35 -15.73
CA THR A 85 -8.10 5.30 -15.63
C THR A 85 -6.85 5.75 -16.34
N VAL A 86 -5.71 5.54 -15.67
CA VAL A 86 -4.38 5.79 -16.20
C VAL A 86 -3.55 4.53 -16.04
N ILE A 87 -3.06 3.97 -17.15
CA ILE A 87 -2.17 2.80 -17.17
C ILE A 87 -0.74 3.31 -17.26
N LEU A 88 0.08 2.99 -16.26
CA LEU A 88 1.47 3.44 -16.18
C LEU A 88 2.42 2.40 -16.77
N PRO A 89 3.58 2.80 -17.34
CA PRO A 89 4.50 1.85 -17.97
C PRO A 89 5.00 0.74 -17.05
N PHE A 90 5.19 1.04 -15.76
CA PHE A 90 5.74 0.08 -14.79
C PHE A 90 5.06 0.19 -13.42
N LYS A 91 5.12 -0.92 -12.66
CA LYS A 91 4.60 -1.00 -11.29
C LYS A 91 5.31 -0.06 -10.31
N SER A 92 6.57 0.30 -10.58
CA SER A 92 7.32 1.30 -9.80
C SER A 92 6.67 2.68 -9.89
N HIS A 93 6.27 3.12 -11.10
CA HIS A 93 5.53 4.38 -11.29
C HIS A 93 4.19 4.36 -10.57
N TRP A 94 3.47 3.23 -10.64
CA TRP A 94 2.22 3.04 -9.92
C TRP A 94 2.39 3.18 -8.40
N SER A 95 3.40 2.52 -7.83
CA SER A 95 3.69 2.59 -6.40
C SER A 95 4.06 4.00 -5.96
N LEU A 96 4.88 4.69 -6.76
CA LEU A 96 5.29 6.06 -6.54
C LEU A 96 4.08 7.01 -6.57
N ALA A 97 3.22 6.90 -7.59
CA ALA A 97 2.01 7.71 -7.74
C ALA A 97 1.10 7.60 -6.50
N LEU A 98 0.86 6.37 -6.02
CA LEU A 98 0.00 6.13 -4.86
C LEU A 98 0.64 6.57 -3.54
N SER A 99 1.96 6.46 -3.42
CA SER A 99 2.69 6.91 -2.22
C SER A 99 2.67 8.44 -2.12
N ASN A 100 2.83 9.11 -3.26
CA ASN A 100 2.86 10.58 -3.36
C ASN A 100 1.47 11.22 -3.51
N ALA A 101 0.38 10.44 -3.55
CA ALA A 101 -0.99 10.97 -3.69
C ALA A 101 -1.34 12.08 -2.69
N HIS A 102 -0.74 12.05 -1.49
CA HIS A 102 -0.93 13.07 -0.46
C HIS A 102 -0.36 14.45 -0.85
N LEU A 103 0.60 14.52 -1.78
CA LEU A 103 1.21 15.76 -2.27
C LEU A 103 0.19 16.65 -2.99
N LEU A 104 -0.81 16.05 -3.66
CA LEU A 104 -1.83 16.79 -4.40
C LEU A 104 -2.57 17.81 -3.54
N ARG A 105 -2.76 17.52 -2.24
CA ARG A 105 -3.43 18.40 -1.27
C ARG A 105 -2.81 19.80 -1.16
N ARG A 106 -1.53 19.95 -1.51
CA ARG A 106 -0.77 21.20 -1.45
C ARG A 106 -0.59 21.86 -2.81
N THR A 107 -1.28 21.37 -3.84
CA THR A 107 -1.20 21.86 -5.21
C THR A 107 -2.58 22.31 -5.71
N LYS A 108 -2.65 22.80 -6.94
CA LYS A 108 -3.93 23.09 -7.63
C LYS A 108 -4.87 21.88 -7.71
N PHE A 109 -4.35 20.66 -7.55
CA PHE A 109 -5.09 19.41 -7.59
C PHE A 109 -5.58 18.94 -6.20
N GLY A 110 -5.69 19.82 -5.20
CA GLY A 110 -6.05 19.43 -3.84
C GLY A 110 -7.42 18.76 -3.66
N HIS A 111 -8.31 18.92 -4.64
CA HIS A 111 -9.64 18.29 -4.71
C HIS A 111 -9.64 16.95 -5.47
N ILE A 112 -8.50 16.54 -6.06
CA ILE A 112 -8.34 15.31 -6.83
C ILE A 112 -7.86 14.18 -5.91
N TYR A 113 -8.41 12.99 -6.12
CA TYR A 113 -7.99 11.79 -5.40
C TYR A 113 -7.50 10.71 -6.37
N VAL A 114 -6.39 10.09 -6.00
CA VAL A 114 -5.76 8.99 -6.73
C VAL A 114 -5.92 7.70 -5.94
N HIS A 115 -6.38 6.66 -6.62
CA HIS A 115 -6.66 5.34 -6.07
C HIS A 115 -6.03 4.25 -6.93
N ARG A 116 -5.81 3.07 -6.35
CA ARG A 116 -5.49 1.87 -7.13
C ARG A 116 -6.71 1.42 -7.94
N SER A 117 -6.48 0.88 -9.13
CA SER A 117 -7.52 0.12 -9.82
C SER A 117 -7.81 -1.19 -9.08
N MET A 118 -9.08 -1.51 -8.87
CA MET A 118 -9.53 -2.68 -8.12
C MET A 118 -10.60 -3.43 -8.89
N THR A 119 -10.63 -4.74 -8.70
CA THR A 119 -11.76 -5.59 -9.10
C THR A 119 -13.03 -5.21 -8.35
N LEU A 120 -14.18 -5.67 -8.86
CA LEU A 120 -15.46 -5.47 -8.19
C LEU A 120 -15.46 -6.10 -6.79
N ALA A 121 -14.93 -7.32 -6.65
CA ALA A 121 -14.86 -8.03 -5.38
C ALA A 121 -14.02 -7.26 -4.34
N GLU A 122 -12.83 -6.77 -4.73
CA GLU A 122 -11.98 -5.95 -3.86
C GLU A 122 -12.67 -4.65 -3.46
N ARG A 123 -13.32 -3.97 -4.41
CA ARG A 123 -14.05 -2.72 -4.16
C ARG A 123 -15.20 -2.93 -3.18
N THR A 124 -15.99 -3.99 -3.35
CA THR A 124 -17.09 -4.36 -2.45
C THR A 124 -16.56 -4.63 -1.05
N ARG A 125 -15.49 -5.44 -0.92
CA ARG A 125 -14.87 -5.73 0.37
C ARG A 125 -14.35 -4.47 1.06
N GLU A 126 -13.64 -3.59 0.35
CA GLU A 126 -13.19 -2.32 0.94
C GLU A 126 -14.36 -1.40 1.31
N TYR A 127 -15.45 -1.42 0.54
CA TYR A 127 -16.65 -0.66 0.87
C TYR A 127 -17.29 -1.16 2.16
N GLU A 128 -17.48 -2.46 2.31
CA GLU A 128 -18.01 -3.11 3.52
C GLU A 128 -17.16 -2.77 4.75
N LEU A 129 -15.84 -2.88 4.64
CA LEU A 129 -14.92 -2.51 5.73
C LEU A 129 -15.07 -1.02 6.13
N ARG A 130 -15.30 -0.12 5.17
CA ARG A 130 -15.56 1.30 5.46
C ARG A 130 -16.92 1.51 6.11
N GLN A 131 -17.95 0.77 5.72
CA GLN A 131 -19.27 0.86 6.36
C GLN A 131 -19.21 0.39 7.82
N GLU A 132 -18.56 -0.74 8.06
CA GLU A 132 -18.35 -1.26 9.41
C GLU A 132 -17.56 -0.27 10.28
N ALA A 133 -16.48 0.31 9.74
CA ALA A 133 -15.70 1.32 10.44
C ALA A 133 -16.52 2.58 10.76
N ARG A 134 -17.43 2.99 9.87
CA ARG A 134 -18.35 4.13 10.13
C ARG A 134 -19.31 3.80 11.27
N ALA A 135 -20.00 2.66 11.20
CA ALA A 135 -20.94 2.22 12.22
C ALA A 135 -20.28 2.12 13.61
N ARG A 136 -19.07 1.56 13.69
CA ARG A 136 -18.34 1.42 14.97
C ARG A 136 -17.77 2.72 15.53
N ASN A 137 -17.67 3.77 14.72
CA ASN A 137 -17.23 5.11 15.13
C ASN A 137 -18.39 6.07 15.38
N GLU A 138 -19.62 5.67 15.08
CA GLU A 138 -20.79 6.51 15.28
C GLU A 138 -20.95 6.86 16.75
N GLY A 139 -21.21 8.14 17.04
CA GLY A 139 -21.39 8.65 18.40
C GLY A 139 -20.11 8.74 19.25
N LYS A 140 -18.93 8.40 18.71
CA LYS A 140 -17.67 8.45 19.46
C LYS A 140 -16.94 9.78 19.28
N PRO A 141 -16.34 10.35 20.34
CA PRO A 141 -15.61 11.62 20.26
C PRO A 141 -14.34 11.52 19.41
N THR A 142 -13.81 10.31 19.23
CA THR A 142 -12.64 10.02 18.40
C THR A 142 -12.86 8.77 17.55
N ARG A 143 -12.32 8.73 16.33
CA ARG A 143 -12.39 7.57 15.44
C ARG A 143 -11.50 6.44 15.97
N GLU A 144 -12.09 5.49 16.67
CA GLU A 144 -11.41 4.28 17.17
C GLU A 144 -11.17 3.23 16.06
N TRP A 145 -12.05 3.18 15.05
CA TRP A 145 -12.01 2.20 13.97
C TRP A 145 -11.61 2.84 12.66
N VAL A 146 -10.34 2.74 12.29
CA VAL A 146 -9.85 3.22 10.98
C VAL A 146 -9.71 2.03 10.02
N VAL A 147 -10.06 2.19 8.74
CA VAL A 147 -9.69 1.21 7.70
C VAL A 147 -8.29 1.58 7.23
N TYR A 148 -7.28 0.88 7.76
CA TYR A 148 -5.96 0.88 7.14
C TYR A 148 -5.99 -0.05 5.92
N ARG A 149 -5.27 0.32 4.85
CA ARG A 149 -5.19 -0.39 3.56
C ARG A 149 -5.17 -1.91 3.74
N GLY A 150 -6.32 -2.57 3.57
CA GLY A 150 -6.51 -4.03 3.51
C GLY A 150 -5.97 -4.85 4.71
N PRO A 151 -6.45 -6.09 4.91
CA PRO A 151 -5.73 -7.05 5.73
C PRO A 151 -4.64 -7.72 4.89
N ASN A 152 -3.43 -7.83 5.47
CA ASN A 152 -2.22 -8.49 4.96
C ASN A 152 -1.46 -7.77 3.84
N ILE A 153 -0.60 -6.81 4.21
CA ILE A 153 0.52 -6.39 3.36
C ILE A 153 1.58 -7.49 3.44
N SER A 154 1.89 -8.13 2.32
CA SER A 154 2.97 -9.12 2.25
C SER A 154 4.33 -8.46 2.46
N ASP A 155 5.32 -9.22 2.93
CA ASP A 155 6.69 -8.71 3.06
C ASP A 155 7.22 -8.20 1.71
N ASN A 156 6.90 -8.88 0.61
CA ASN A 156 7.27 -8.42 -0.74
C ASN A 156 6.67 -7.05 -1.09
N GLU A 157 5.43 -6.77 -0.66
CA GLU A 157 4.79 -5.48 -0.87
C GLU A 157 5.38 -4.39 0.03
N LEU A 158 5.81 -4.73 1.25
CA LEU A 158 6.58 -3.82 2.12
C LEU A 158 7.96 -3.49 1.54
N ILE A 159 8.65 -4.50 1.02
CA ILE A 159 10.02 -4.41 0.52
C ILE A 159 10.08 -3.68 -0.83
N GLY A 160 9.02 -3.75 -1.64
CA GLY A 160 8.94 -3.05 -2.92
C GLY A 160 9.98 -3.54 -3.94
N GLY A 161 10.41 -4.80 -3.85
CA GLY A 161 11.42 -5.40 -4.74
C GLY A 161 12.87 -5.00 -4.45
N LEU A 162 13.13 -4.33 -3.31
CA LEU A 162 14.49 -4.03 -2.86
C LEU A 162 15.16 -5.29 -2.26
N PRO A 163 16.51 -5.37 -2.24
CA PRO A 163 17.24 -6.53 -1.69
C PRO A 163 17.28 -6.51 -0.15
N HIS A 164 16.09 -6.59 0.46
CA HIS A 164 15.91 -6.60 1.91
C HIS A 164 14.97 -7.72 2.32
N PHE A 165 15.14 -8.22 3.54
CA PHE A 165 14.17 -9.02 4.26
C PHE A 165 13.39 -8.15 5.23
N ALA A 166 12.09 -8.39 5.38
CA ALA A 166 11.25 -7.72 6.35
C ALA A 166 11.11 -8.58 7.62
N TYR A 167 11.37 -7.97 8.77
CA TYR A 167 11.09 -8.52 10.07
C TYR A 167 10.09 -7.61 10.76
N ARG A 168 8.96 -8.15 11.24
CA ARG A 168 7.90 -7.32 11.83
C ARG A 168 7.18 -8.02 12.96
N ALA A 169 6.73 -7.22 13.92
CA ALA A 169 5.79 -7.63 14.95
C ALA A 169 4.55 -6.75 14.83
N ASP A 170 3.47 -7.33 14.32
CA ASP A 170 2.21 -6.64 14.14
C ASP A 170 1.37 -6.67 15.41
N ARG A 171 0.71 -5.54 15.70
CA ARG A 171 -0.18 -5.41 16.84
C ARG A 171 -1.39 -6.33 16.71
N GLN A 172 -1.59 -7.20 17.69
CA GLN A 172 -2.64 -8.24 17.65
C GLN A 172 -4.02 -7.76 18.14
N LEU A 173 -4.05 -6.79 19.08
CA LEU A 173 -5.28 -6.47 19.85
C LEU A 173 -5.93 -5.13 19.49
N ALA A 174 -5.27 -4.27 18.71
CA ALA A 174 -5.81 -2.96 18.32
C ALA A 174 -5.34 -2.52 16.93
N LYS A 175 -6.10 -1.61 16.31
CA LYS A 175 -5.81 -1.10 14.96
C LYS A 175 -4.63 -0.14 14.94
N GLY A 176 -3.72 -0.36 13.98
CA GLY A 176 -2.55 0.49 13.74
C GLY A 176 -1.45 0.30 14.78
N GLY A 177 -0.21 0.29 14.32
CA GLY A 177 0.96 0.02 15.16
C GLY A 177 1.71 -1.23 14.70
N GLY A 178 2.59 -1.71 15.56
CA GLY A 178 3.61 -2.69 15.20
C GLY A 178 4.95 -2.05 14.87
N VAL A 179 5.96 -2.88 14.85
CA VAL A 179 7.34 -2.53 14.50
C VAL A 179 7.76 -3.33 13.28
N CYS A 180 8.53 -2.69 12.40
CA CYS A 180 9.10 -3.33 11.22
C CYS A 180 10.56 -2.91 11.06
N CYS A 181 11.41 -3.87 10.71
CA CYS A 181 12.80 -3.67 10.36
C CYS A 181 13.06 -4.29 8.98
N LEU A 182 13.67 -3.52 8.08
CA LEU A 182 14.16 -4.03 6.79
C LEU A 182 15.66 -4.24 6.90
N VAL A 183 16.12 -5.47 6.66
CA VAL A 183 17.54 -5.82 6.75
C VAL A 183 18.03 -6.26 5.38
N LYS A 184 19.19 -5.77 4.93
CA LYS A 184 19.77 -6.18 3.65
C LYS A 184 20.11 -7.68 3.65
N ASP A 185 19.99 -8.30 2.49
CA ASP A 185 20.14 -9.74 2.26
C ASP A 185 21.47 -10.39 2.68
N HIS A 186 22.56 -9.62 2.76
CA HIS A 186 23.89 -10.10 3.14
C HIS A 186 24.17 -10.09 4.65
N PHE A 187 23.20 -9.67 5.47
CA PHE A 187 23.28 -9.84 6.93
C PHE A 187 22.56 -11.12 7.34
N CYS A 188 23.17 -11.89 8.23
CA CYS A 188 22.48 -13.00 8.88
C CYS A 188 21.70 -12.43 10.07
N VAL A 189 20.41 -12.77 10.17
CA VAL A 189 19.52 -12.25 11.21
C VAL A 189 18.81 -13.40 11.91
N ILE A 190 18.87 -13.40 13.24
CA ILE A 190 18.16 -14.35 14.09
C ILE A 190 17.13 -13.57 14.93
N PRO A 191 15.82 -13.76 14.71
CA PRO A 191 14.81 -13.15 15.56
C PRO A 191 14.85 -13.75 16.97
N ALA A 192 15.01 -12.90 17.98
CA ALA A 192 14.94 -13.31 19.37
C ALA A 192 13.48 -13.31 19.85
N ARG A 193 13.04 -14.42 20.45
CA ARG A 193 11.69 -14.52 21.01
C ARG A 193 11.61 -13.72 22.31
N VAL A 194 10.86 -12.62 22.28
CA VAL A 194 10.57 -11.83 23.48
C VAL A 194 9.22 -12.30 24.06
N ARG A 195 9.24 -12.83 25.28
CA ARG A 195 8.02 -13.09 26.05
C ARG A 195 7.87 -11.96 27.06
N THR A 196 6.81 -11.19 26.93
CA THR A 196 6.54 -10.09 27.85
C THR A 196 5.04 -9.82 27.93
N ASN A 197 4.64 -9.23 29.06
CA ASN A 197 3.26 -8.85 29.33
C ASN A 197 3.04 -7.35 29.10
N VAL A 198 3.98 -6.63 28.49
CA VAL A 198 3.80 -5.22 28.13
C VAL A 198 2.91 -5.07 26.90
N THR A 199 2.19 -3.97 26.85
CA THR A 199 1.30 -3.58 25.76
C THR A 199 2.03 -2.99 24.54
N ALA A 200 3.34 -2.79 24.64
CA ALA A 200 4.19 -2.31 23.56
C ALA A 200 4.45 -3.41 22.51
N ASP A 201 4.57 -3.01 21.24
CA ASP A 201 4.98 -3.91 20.17
C ASP A 201 6.51 -3.98 20.14
N LEU A 202 7.07 -5.20 20.19
CA LEU A 202 8.51 -5.44 20.31
C LEU A 202 9.02 -6.32 19.17
N LEU A 203 10.19 -5.95 18.64
CA LEU A 203 10.95 -6.76 17.70
C LEU A 203 12.41 -6.77 18.15
N CYS A 204 12.93 -7.96 18.44
CA CYS A 204 14.32 -8.16 18.85
C CYS A 204 15.02 -9.02 17.80
N LEU A 205 16.12 -8.52 17.25
CA LEU A 205 16.88 -9.14 16.17
C LEU A 205 18.36 -9.20 16.54
N ASP A 206 18.96 -10.38 16.43
CA ASP A 206 20.40 -10.55 16.47
C ASP A 206 20.93 -10.52 15.04
N ILE A 207 21.71 -9.48 14.71
CA ILE A 207 22.25 -9.23 13.38
C ILE A 207 23.74 -9.55 13.39
N PHE A 208 24.15 -10.43 12.49
CA PHE A 208 25.53 -10.86 12.33
C PHE A 208 26.05 -10.39 10.97
N SER A 209 27.20 -9.75 11.00
CA SER A 209 27.95 -9.43 9.79
C SER A 209 28.79 -10.63 9.40
N LEU A 210 28.66 -11.12 8.17
CA LEU A 210 29.49 -12.23 7.67
C LEU A 210 30.97 -11.86 7.55
N SER A 211 31.29 -10.56 7.59
CA SER A 211 32.66 -10.04 7.48
C SER A 211 33.36 -9.80 8.82
N THR A 212 32.63 -9.86 9.93
CA THR A 212 33.18 -9.55 11.27
C THR A 212 32.59 -10.47 12.32
N THR A 213 33.37 -10.86 13.33
CA THR A 213 32.87 -11.61 14.50
C THR A 213 31.92 -10.80 15.41
N LYS A 214 31.56 -9.58 15.01
CA LYS A 214 30.69 -8.70 15.77
C LYS A 214 29.23 -9.01 15.47
N SER A 215 28.45 -9.17 16.52
CA SER A 215 26.99 -9.22 16.49
C SER A 215 26.42 -7.88 16.97
N LEU A 216 25.23 -7.53 16.48
CA LEU A 216 24.46 -6.38 16.94
C LEU A 216 23.06 -6.88 17.31
N ARG A 217 22.66 -6.68 18.57
CA ARG A 217 21.27 -6.85 18.97
C ARG A 217 20.50 -5.56 18.75
N LEU A 218 19.48 -5.63 17.89
CA LEU A 218 18.56 -4.53 17.64
C LEU A 218 17.23 -4.81 18.36
N VAL A 219 16.86 -3.96 19.30
CA VAL A 219 15.55 -3.99 19.98
C VAL A 219 14.75 -2.79 19.52
N ILE A 220 13.67 -3.03 18.78
CA ILE A 220 12.75 -2.00 18.31
C ILE A 220 11.48 -2.07 19.14
N VAL A 221 11.11 -0.92 19.69
CA VAL A 221 9.93 -0.78 20.54
C VAL A 221 8.99 0.26 19.95
N TYR A 222 7.73 -0.11 19.76
CA TYR A 222 6.67 0.85 19.50
C TYR A 222 5.68 0.87 20.67
N ARG A 223 5.65 2.02 21.35
CA ARG A 223 4.73 2.27 22.47
C ARG A 223 3.44 2.92 21.94
N PRO A 224 2.27 2.25 21.98
CA PRO A 224 0.99 2.89 21.65
C PRO A 224 0.72 4.13 22.50
N PRO A 225 0.11 5.20 21.94
CA PRO A 225 -0.26 6.40 22.71
C PRO A 225 -1.17 6.14 23.93
N SER A 226 -1.89 5.02 23.94
CA SER A 226 -2.77 4.59 25.04
C SER A 226 -2.04 3.91 26.21
N SER A 227 -0.75 3.58 26.09
CA SER A 227 0.00 2.74 27.05
C SER A 227 0.82 3.53 28.08
N LYS A 228 0.32 4.69 28.54
CA LYS A 228 1.07 5.68 29.36
C LYS A 228 1.62 5.20 30.72
N ALA A 229 1.43 3.94 31.12
CA ALA A 229 1.67 3.46 32.49
C ALA A 229 2.61 2.25 32.60
N GLU A 230 3.45 1.96 31.59
CA GLU A 230 4.31 0.75 31.58
C GLU A 230 5.81 1.03 31.39
N ASP A 231 6.26 2.27 31.59
CA ASP A 231 7.64 2.66 31.28
C ASP A 231 8.69 1.90 32.10
N ASP A 232 8.40 1.59 33.37
CA ASP A 232 9.29 0.80 34.23
C ASP A 232 9.43 -0.65 33.72
N LYS A 233 8.30 -1.28 33.37
CA LYS A 233 8.28 -2.65 32.81
C LYS A 233 8.97 -2.72 31.45
N LEU A 234 8.80 -1.68 30.64
CA LEU A 234 9.45 -1.60 29.34
C LEU A 234 10.97 -1.44 29.50
N THR A 235 11.40 -0.65 30.46
CA THR A 235 12.82 -0.46 30.79
C THR A 235 13.45 -1.77 31.27
N GLU A 236 12.76 -2.51 32.13
CA GLU A 236 13.19 -3.86 32.58
C GLU A 236 13.34 -4.82 31.40
N VAL A 237 12.35 -4.91 30.51
CA VAL A 237 12.41 -5.76 29.31
C VAL A 237 13.57 -5.36 28.39
N ILE A 238 13.81 -4.07 28.18
CA ILE A 238 14.92 -3.60 27.35
C ILE A 238 16.26 -3.95 28.01
N PHE A 239 16.37 -3.80 29.33
CA PHE A 239 17.57 -4.14 30.09
C PHE A 239 17.87 -5.65 30.03
N ASP A 240 16.86 -6.49 30.19
CA ASP A 240 16.98 -7.95 30.05
C ASP A 240 17.43 -8.35 28.65
N LEU A 241 16.81 -7.78 27.61
CA LEU A 241 17.17 -8.08 26.22
C LEU A 241 18.60 -7.61 25.89
N GLY A 242 19.04 -6.50 26.48
CA GLY A 242 20.39 -5.95 26.33
C GLY A 242 21.45 -6.77 27.07
N SER A 243 21.16 -7.29 28.25
CA SER A 243 22.13 -8.03 29.07
C SER A 243 22.45 -9.43 28.53
N VAL A 244 21.48 -10.08 27.86
CA VAL A 244 21.65 -11.39 27.21
C VAL A 244 22.61 -11.35 26.00
N ALA A 245 23.04 -10.17 25.53
CA ALA A 245 23.99 -10.04 24.42
C ALA A 245 25.47 -10.19 24.84
N SER A 246 25.74 -10.37 26.14
CA SER A 246 27.09 -10.29 26.71
C SER A 246 27.84 -11.62 26.82
N ASP A 247 27.19 -12.76 26.57
CA ASP A 247 27.73 -14.09 26.87
C ASP A 247 28.05 -14.95 25.63
N ALA A 248 28.35 -14.33 24.48
CA ALA A 248 28.78 -15.03 23.26
C ALA A 248 30.14 -14.54 22.74
#